data_AF-A0A2L1UXT4-F1
#
_entry.id   AF-A0A2L1UXT4-F1
#
_cell.length_a   1.000
_cell.length_b   1.000
_cell.length_c   1.000
_cell.angle_alpha   90.00
_cell.angle_beta   90.00
_cell.angle_gamma   90.00
#
_symmetry.space_group_name_H-M   'P 1'
#
loop_
_entity.id
_entity.type
_entity.pdbx_description
1 polymer ?
#
loop_
_entity_poly.entity_id
_entity_poly.type
_entity_poly.pdbx_seq_one_letter_code
_entity_poly.pdbx_strand_id
1 'polypeptide(L)' 'MELVNLEGRSAVVILNESELLVLNAALNEICNGIDVQEFDTRIGSSKECVAGLLGEVGRVLDQIESFN' A
#
# COMPACT_ATOMS: atom_id res chain seq x y z
N MET A 1 7.94 3.30 -10.56
CA MET A 1 6.76 2.48 -10.84
C MET A 1 6.68 2.32 -12.35
N GLU A 2 6.46 1.10 -12.80
CA GLU A 2 6.25 0.77 -14.21
C GLU A 2 4.94 -0.01 -14.36
N LEU A 3 4.14 0.32 -15.37
CA LEU A 3 2.94 -0.44 -15.71
C LEU A 3 3.31 -1.65 -16.58
N VAL A 4 3.01 -2.86 -16.10
CA VAL A 4 3.26 -4.11 -16.82
C VAL A 4 2.06 -4.52 -17.66
N ASN A 5 0.85 -4.48 -17.08
CA ASN A 5 -0.37 -4.93 -17.75
C ASN A 5 -1.63 -4.23 -17.19
N LEU A 6 -2.68 -4.16 -18.02
CA LEU A 6 -4.02 -3.71 -17.64
C LEU A 6 -5.05 -4.78 -18.01
N GLU A 7 -5.81 -5.24 -17.02
CA GLU A 7 -6.87 -6.23 -17.21
C GLU A 7 -8.17 -5.74 -16.57
N GLY A 8 -9.06 -5.22 -17.41
CA GLY A 8 -10.34 -4.67 -16.94
C GLY A 8 -10.15 -3.50 -15.96
N ARG A 9 -10.47 -3.74 -14.68
CA ARG A 9 -10.32 -2.75 -13.58
C ARG A 9 -9.07 -2.99 -12.71
N SER A 10 -8.16 -3.86 -13.15
CA SER A 10 -6.94 -4.20 -12.44
C SER A 10 -5.70 -3.79 -13.25
N ALA A 11 -4.64 -3.42 -12.54
CA ALA A 11 -3.34 -3.12 -13.11
C ALA A 11 -2.26 -3.97 -12.44
N VAL A 12 -1.30 -4.46 -13.22
CA VAL A 12 -0.07 -5.05 -12.70
C VAL A 12 1.03 -4.02 -12.86
N VAL A 13 1.66 -3.63 -11.76
CA VAL A 13 2.74 -2.64 -11.74
C VAL A 13 3.99 -3.23 -11.07
N ILE A 14 5.15 -2.77 -11.49
CA ILE A 14 6.43 -3.03 -10.82
C ILE A 14 6.81 -1.79 -10.01
N LEU A 15 7.13 -2.01 -8.74
CA LEU A 15 7.71 -1.04 -7.84
C LEU A 15 9.10 -1.52 -7.43
N ASN A 16 10.08 -0.62 -7.40
CA ASN A 16 11.36 -0.93 -6.76
C ASN A 16 11.24 -0.83 -5.23
N GLU A 17 12.26 -1.30 -4.51
CA GLU A 17 12.28 -1.31 -3.04
C GLU A 17 12.00 0.08 -2.44
N SER A 18 12.69 1.12 -2.94
CA SER A 18 12.51 2.50 -2.45
C SER A 18 11.08 3.01 -2.63
N GLU A 19 10.44 2.69 -3.76
CA GLU A 19 9.04 3.06 -4.01
C GLU A 19 8.07 2.29 -3.12
N LEU A 20 8.37 1.02 -2.86
CA LEU A 20 7.57 0.19 -1.97
C LEU A 20 7.68 0.68 -0.51
N LEU A 21 8.87 1.13 -0.08
CA LEU A 21 9.08 1.80 1.21
C LEU A 21 8.25 3.08 1.34
N VAL A 22 8.21 3.92 0.28
CA VAL A 22 7.37 5.13 0.26
C VAL A 22 5.89 4.77 0.37
N LEU A 23 5.42 3.76 -0.36
CA LEU A 23 4.04 3.29 -0.29
C LEU A 23 3.69 2.79 1.13
N ASN A 24 4.57 1.98 1.72
CA ASN A 24 4.40 1.46 3.08
C ASN A 24 4.30 2.59 4.10
N ALA A 25 5.21 3.56 4.04
CA ALA A 25 5.18 4.72 4.92
C ALA A 25 3.90 5.55 4.75
N ALA A 26 3.48 5.80 3.51
CA ALA A 26 2.24 6.55 3.24
C ALA A 26 1.00 5.83 3.79
N LEU A 27 0.90 4.51 3.60
CA LEU A 27 -0.19 3.70 4.17
C LEU A 27 -0.18 3.72 5.70
N ASN A 28 1.00 3.64 6.32
CA ASN A 28 1.15 3.75 7.77
C ASN A 28 0.68 5.10 8.31
N GLU A 29 1.07 6.20 7.66
CA GLU A 29 0.62 7.55 8.03
C GLU A 29 -0.90 7.71 7.85
N ILE A 30 -1.47 7.15 6.78
CA ILE A 30 -2.93 7.16 6.57
C ILE A 30 -3.64 6.42 7.71
N CYS A 31 -3.21 5.18 8.03
CA CYS A 31 -3.82 4.36 9.07
C CYS A 31 -3.78 5.01 10.47
N ASN A 32 -2.75 5.80 10.76
CA ASN A 32 -2.51 6.38 12.10
C ASN A 32 -2.85 7.87 12.20
N GLY A 33 -2.86 8.61 11.08
CA GLY A 33 -2.98 10.07 11.04
C GLY A 33 -4.37 10.61 10.71
N ILE A 34 -5.33 9.76 10.32
CA ILE A 34 -6.70 10.15 10.00
C ILE A 34 -7.68 9.61 11.05
N ASP A 35 -8.58 10.49 11.50
CA ASP A 35 -9.69 10.12 12.40
C ASP A 35 -10.62 9.10 11.71
N VAL A 36 -11.02 8.07 12.47
CA VAL A 36 -11.86 6.97 12.00
C VAL A 36 -13.18 7.47 11.43
N GLN A 37 -13.78 8.53 11.99
CA GLN A 37 -15.10 9.02 11.54
C GLN A 37 -15.10 9.58 10.11
N GLU A 38 -13.96 10.06 9.60
CA GLU A 38 -13.83 10.61 8.24
C GLU A 38 -12.93 9.76 7.34
N PHE A 39 -12.51 8.60 7.81
CA PHE A 39 -11.50 7.79 7.12
C PHE A 39 -11.99 7.37 5.73
N ASP A 40 -13.17 6.75 5.68
CA ASP A 40 -13.77 6.22 4.47
C ASP A 40 -14.03 7.31 3.43
N THR A 41 -14.44 8.50 3.87
CA THR A 41 -14.73 9.63 2.97
C THR A 41 -13.47 10.27 2.42
N ARG A 42 -12.40 10.37 3.22
CA ARG A 42 -11.13 10.99 2.81
C ARG A 42 -10.24 10.07 1.99
N ILE A 43 -10.28 8.77 2.28
CA ILE A 43 -9.42 7.77 1.63
C ILE A 43 -10.16 7.01 0.52
N GLY A 44 -11.49 6.94 0.59
CA GLY A 44 -12.30 6.17 -0.36
C GLY A 44 -12.26 4.65 -0.08
N SER A 45 -11.78 4.24 1.09
CA SER A 45 -11.69 2.85 1.53
C SER A 45 -11.75 2.78 3.05
N SER A 46 -12.22 1.65 3.60
CA SER A 46 -12.28 1.49 5.05
C SER A 46 -10.90 1.36 5.67
N LYS A 47 -10.78 1.73 6.95
CA LYS A 47 -9.52 1.60 7.70
C LYS A 47 -8.99 0.17 7.69
N GLU A 48 -9.88 -0.82 7.76
CA GLU A 48 -9.52 -2.24 7.71
C GLU A 48 -8.92 -2.65 6.37
N CYS A 49 -9.50 -2.17 5.25
CA CYS A 49 -8.97 -2.43 3.92
C CYS A 49 -7.56 -1.84 3.74
N VAL A 50 -7.35 -0.59 4.18
CA VAL A 50 -6.04 0.07 4.08
C VAL A 50 -5.01 -0.58 5.00
N ALA A 51 -5.41 -0.97 6.22
CA ALA A 51 -4.54 -1.72 7.13
C ALA A 51 -4.16 -3.10 6.57
N GLY A 52 -5.10 -3.77 5.88
CA GLY A 52 -4.83 -5.00 5.16
C GLY A 52 -3.76 -4.81 4.08
N LEU A 53 -3.91 -3.76 3.26
CA LEU A 53 -2.95 -3.41 2.21
C LEU A 53 -1.57 -3.06 2.80
N LEU A 54 -1.52 -2.30 3.89
CA LEU A 54 -0.27 -2.01 4.62
C LEU A 54 0.43 -3.31 5.04
N GLY A 55 -0.31 -4.27 5.59
CA GLY A 55 0.24 -5.56 5.99
C GLY A 55 0.73 -6.41 4.80
N GLU A 56 0.08 -6.33 3.65
CA GLU A 56 0.56 -6.99 2.42
C GLU A 56 1.85 -6.37 1.89
N VAL A 57 1.91 -5.04 1.82
CA VAL A 57 3.10 -4.30 1.38
C VAL A 57 4.28 -4.57 2.33
N GLY A 58 4.05 -4.54 3.64
CA GLY A 58 5.08 -4.86 4.64
C GLY A 58 5.66 -6.27 4.46
N ARG A 59 4.81 -7.29 4.23
CA ARG A 59 5.29 -8.66 3.96
C ARG A 59 6.16 -8.76 2.71
N VAL A 60 5.86 -7.99 1.66
CA VAL A 60 6.70 -7.96 0.44
C VAL A 60 8.05 -7.32 0.75
N LEU A 61 8.09 -6.25 1.55
CA LEU A 61 9.34 -5.64 2.00
C LEU A 61 10.19 -6.60 2.85
N ASP A 62 9.58 -7.31 3.80
CA ASP A 62 10.28 -8.30 4.63
C ASP A 62 10.93 -9.41 3.77
N GLN A 63 10.24 -9.82 2.70
CA GLN A 63 10.77 -10.78 1.73
C GLN A 63 11.96 -10.22 0.96
N ILE A 64 11.90 -8.96 0.52
CA ILE A 64 13.01 -8.29 -0.17
C ILE A 64 14.24 -8.21 0.74
N GLU A 65 14.06 -7.80 2.01
CA GLU A 65 15.16 -7.74 2.99
C GLU A 65 15.79 -9.12 3.22
N SER A 66 15.00 -10.19 3.20
CA SER A 66 15.48 -11.57 3.35
C SER A 66 16.39 -12.06 2.19
N PHE A 67 16.46 -11.33 1.08
CA PHE A 67 17.37 -11.63 -0.05
C PHE A 67 18.69 -10.85 0.01
N ASN A 68 18.85 -9.93 0.96
CA ASN A 68 20.05 -9.11 1.17
C ASN A 68 20.96 -9.69 2.26
#